data_AF-A0A072UD63-F1
#
_entry.id   AF-A0A072UD63-F1
#
_cell.length_a   1.000
_cell.length_b   1.000
_cell.length_c   1.000
_cell.angle_alpha   90.00
_cell.angle_beta   90.00
_cell.angle_gamma   90.00
#
_symmetry.space_group_name_H-M   'P 1'
#
loop_
_entity.id
_entity.type
_entity.pdbx_description
1 polymer ?
#
loop_
_entity_poly.entity_id
_entity_poly.type
_entity_poly.pdbx_seq_one_letter_code
_entity_poly.pdbx_strand_id
1 'polypeptide(L)' 'MVKLDMRVVDEKIDSLVEGTEKGTFVPQGHDDILTKAIGTFEHGGRVRGVEEKLELEFTSVDISADVSFPT' A
#
# COMPACT_ATOMS: atom_id res chain seq x y z
N MET A 1 21.47 -10.96 14.07
CA MET A 1 21.14 -9.54 13.88
C MET A 1 21.43 -9.21 12.43
N VAL A 2 20.40 -9.14 11.59
CA VAL A 2 20.59 -8.74 10.18
C VAL A 2 20.95 -7.27 10.19
N LYS A 3 22.04 -6.89 9.51
CA LYS A 3 22.49 -5.50 9.42
C LYS A 3 21.82 -4.91 8.18
N LEU A 4 20.90 -3.96 8.39
CA LEU A 4 20.28 -3.21 7.30
C LEU A 4 21.20 -2.05 6.92
N ASP A 5 21.57 -1.97 5.65
CA ASP A 5 22.26 -0.82 5.10
C ASP A 5 21.23 0.20 4.63
N MET A 6 21.05 1.26 5.42
CA MET A 6 20.00 2.27 5.20
C MET A 6 20.05 2.88 3.80
N ARG A 7 21.24 3.10 3.23
CA ARG A 7 21.41 3.64 1.86
C ARG A 7 20.80 2.73 0.79
N VAL A 8 20.96 1.43 0.95
CA VAL A 8 20.42 0.44 0.01
C VAL A 8 18.90 0.36 0.11
N VAL A 9 18.36 0.53 1.32
CA VAL A 9 16.91 0.57 1.56
C VAL A 9 16.32 1.83 0.92
N ASP A 10 16.97 2.97 1.07
CA ASP A 10 16.54 4.28 0.52
C ASP A 10 16.40 4.23 -1.01
N GLU A 11 17.47 3.81 -1.72
CA GLU A 11 17.46 3.66 -3.18
C GLU A 11 16.35 2.72 -3.67
N LYS A 12 16.03 1.71 -2.86
CA LYS A 12 15.02 0.71 -3.19
C LYS A 12 13.61 1.22 -2.94
N ILE A 13 13.41 2.05 -1.92
CA ILE A 13 12.14 2.77 -1.70
C ILE A 13 11.87 3.67 -2.90
N ASP A 14 12.84 4.49 -3.31
CA ASP A 14 12.68 5.39 -4.46
C ASP A 14 12.29 4.64 -5.73
N SER A 15 12.97 3.51 -5.99
CA SER A 15 12.66 2.65 -7.15
C SER A 15 11.25 2.06 -7.10
N LEU A 16 10.77 1.68 -5.92
CA LEU A 16 9.42 1.11 -5.73
C LEU A 16 8.35 2.19 -5.85
N VAL A 17 8.59 3.39 -5.33
CA VAL A 17 7.69 4.55 -5.47
C VAL A 17 7.57 4.92 -6.95
N GLU A 18 8.68 5.05 -7.67
CA GLU A 18 8.64 5.31 -9.11
C GLU A 18 7.90 4.18 -9.87
N GLY A 19 8.04 2.94 -9.42
CA GLY A 19 7.28 1.80 -9.93
C GLY A 19 5.77 1.90 -9.68
N THR A 20 5.34 2.45 -8.54
CA THR A 20 3.92 2.71 -8.27
C THR A 20 3.32 3.77 -9.18
N GLU A 21 4.06 4.85 -9.43
CA GLU A 21 3.63 5.93 -10.32
C GLU A 21 3.49 5.46 -11.77
N LYS A 22 4.39 4.57 -12.21
CA LYS A 22 4.34 3.94 -13.53
C LYS A 22 3.34 2.78 -13.61
N GLY A 23 2.74 2.38 -12.49
CA GLY A 23 1.85 1.21 -12.39
C GLY A 23 2.56 -0.13 -12.57
N THR A 24 3.89 -0.18 -12.55
CA THR A 24 4.67 -1.44 -12.63
C THR A 24 4.78 -2.14 -11.29
N PHE A 25 4.55 -1.42 -10.20
CA PHE A 25 4.45 -1.96 -8.85
C PHE A 25 3.11 -1.54 -8.23
N VAL A 26 2.34 -2.50 -7.71
CA VAL A 26 1.08 -2.23 -7.00
C VAL A 26 1.21 -2.82 -5.60
N PRO A 27 1.36 -1.99 -4.56
CA PRO A 27 1.48 -2.48 -3.20
C PRO A 27 0.16 -3.12 -2.76
N GLN A 28 0.22 -4.34 -2.22
CA GLN A 28 -0.98 -5.06 -1.79
C GLN A 28 -0.76 -5.78 -0.45
N GLY A 29 -1.53 -5.39 0.56
CA GLY A 29 -1.51 -6.04 1.87
C GLY A 29 -0.13 -5.96 2.51
N HIS A 30 0.50 -7.12 2.70
CA HIS A 30 1.85 -7.22 3.25
C HIS A 30 2.96 -7.14 2.19
N ASP A 31 2.59 -7.05 0.91
CA ASP A 31 3.53 -6.83 -0.18
C ASP A 31 3.59 -5.34 -0.53
N ASP A 32 4.00 -4.54 0.45
CA ASP A 32 4.10 -3.09 0.36
C ASP A 32 5.55 -2.62 0.16
N ILE A 33 5.73 -1.31 -0.05
CA ILE A 33 7.02 -0.69 -0.37
C ILE A 33 8.06 -0.97 0.72
N LEU A 34 7.66 -0.86 1.99
CA LEU A 34 8.57 -1.03 3.13
C LEU A 34 8.98 -2.50 3.28
N THR A 35 8.04 -3.44 3.16
CA THR A 35 8.34 -4.87 3.21
C THR A 35 9.28 -5.28 2.06
N LYS A 36 9.08 -4.73 0.85
CA LYS A 36 9.97 -4.99 -0.29
C LYS A 36 11.34 -4.32 -0.19
N ALA A 37 11.42 -3.12 0.38
CA ALA A 37 12.67 -2.40 0.54
C ALA A 37 13.55 -3.03 1.63
N ILE A 38 12.95 -3.34 2.79
CA ILE A 38 13.64 -3.93 3.95
C ILE A 38 13.87 -5.43 3.73
N GLY A 39 13.00 -6.10 2.96
CA GLY A 39 13.15 -7.53 2.62
C GLY A 39 12.82 -8.48 3.77
N THR A 40 12.32 -7.96 4.89
CA THR A 40 11.84 -8.74 6.03
C THR A 40 10.35 -8.47 6.23
N PHE A 41 9.60 -9.50 6.57
CA PHE A 41 8.20 -9.36 6.95
C PHE A 41 8.11 -8.53 8.24
N GLU A 42 7.66 -7.28 8.13
CA GLU A 42 7.69 -6.32 9.24
C GLU A 42 6.65 -6.64 10.32
N HIS A 43 5.61 -7.40 9.97
CA HIS A 43 4.44 -7.60 10.82
C HIS A 43 4.04 -9.08 10.93
N GLY A 44 4.82 -9.89 11.64
CA GLY A 44 4.45 -11.28 11.97
C GLY A 44 3.20 -11.44 12.85
N GLY A 45 2.50 -10.34 13.18
CA GLY A 45 1.29 -10.34 13.97
C GLY A 45 0.08 -10.80 13.17
N ARG A 46 -0.53 -11.92 13.59
CA ARG A 46 -1.86 -12.35 13.12
C ARG A 46 -2.90 -11.35 13.63
N VAL A 47 -3.42 -10.51 12.74
CA VAL A 47 -4.60 -9.68 13.05
C VAL A 47 -5.79 -10.62 13.21
N ARG A 48 -6.22 -10.87 14.45
CA ARG A 48 -7.50 -11.52 14.72
C ARG A 48 -8.58 -10.44 14.60
N GLY A 49 -9.22 -10.36 13.43
CA GLY A 49 -10.47 -9.63 13.31
C GLY A 49 -11.48 -10.26 14.26
N VAL A 50 -11.84 -9.55 15.32
CA VAL A 50 -13.13 -9.78 15.98
C VAL A 50 -14.10 -8.95 15.16
N GLU A 51 -14.92 -9.60 14.35
CA GLU A 51 -16.04 -8.91 13.68
C GLU A 51 -17.05 -8.52 14.76
N GLU A 52 -16.83 -7.39 15.42
CA GLU A 52 -17.92 -6.68 16.05
C GLU A 52 -18.63 -5.94 14.93
N LYS A 53 -19.80 -6.47 14.55
CA LYS A 53 -20.63 -5.97 13.47
C LYS A 53 -21.08 -4.54 13.80
N LEU A 54 -20.31 -3.54 13.38
CA LEU A 54 -20.78 -2.16 13.31
C LEU A 54 -21.62 -2.06 12.04
N GLU A 55 -22.94 -1.96 12.21
CA GLU A 55 -23.85 -1.59 11.12
C GLU A 55 -23.58 -0.12 10.76
N LEU A 56 -22.59 0.08 9.92
CA LEU A 56 -22.37 1.37 9.25
C LEU A 56 -23.34 1.42 8.08
N GLU A 57 -24.35 2.28 8.18
CA GLU A 57 -25.18 2.64 7.04
C GLU A 57 -24.34 3.44 6.05
N PHE A 58 -23.70 2.75 5.11
CA PHE A 58 -23.06 3.40 3.98
C PHE A 58 -24.17 3.92 3.06
N THR A 59 -24.39 5.23 3.06
CA THR A 59 -25.08 5.89 1.96
C THR A 59 -24.19 5.75 0.73
N SER A 60 -24.66 5.02 -0.28
CA SER A 60 -24.02 4.94 -1.59
C SER A 60 -23.73 6.35 -2.11
N VAL A 61 -22.45 6.70 -2.27
CA VAL A 61 -22.06 7.90 -3.03
C VAL A 61 -21.89 7.44 -4.47
N ASP A 62 -22.84 7.79 -5.34
CA ASP A 62 -22.73 7.53 -6.77
C ASP A 62 -21.63 8.43 -7.35
N ILE A 63 -20.49 7.84 -7.75
CA ILE A 63 -19.36 8.56 -8.37
C ILE A 63 -19.59 8.80 -9.88
N SER A 64 -20.84 8.71 -10.35
CA SER A 64 -21.15 8.90 -11.76
C SER A 64 -21.34 10.38 -12.11
N ALA A 65 -20.40 10.87 -12.93
CA ALA A 65 -20.47 12.06 -13.78
C ALA A 65 -20.13 13.41 -13.13
N ASP A 66 -18.86 13.81 -13.24
CA ASP A 66 -18.49 14.95 -14.09
C ASP A 66 -16.98 14.87 -14.41
N VAL A 67 -16.62 14.24 -15.53
CA VAL A 67 -15.30 14.42 -16.14
C VAL A 67 -15.54 15.08 -17.49
N SER A 68 -15.72 16.40 -17.47
CA SER A 68 -15.67 17.22 -18.67
C SER A 68 -14.22 17.47 -19.06
N PHE A 69 -13.80 16.96 -20.22
CA PHE A 69 -12.57 17.39 -20.87
C PHE A 69 -12.92 18.53 -21.85
N PRO A 70 -12.37 19.74 -21.69
CA PRO A 70 -12.56 20.79 -22.69
C PRO A 70 -11.78 20.47 -23.97
N THR A 71 -12.43 20.71 -25.11
CA THR A 71 -11.87 20.60 -26.47
C THR A 71 -10.83 21.67 -26.77
#